data_AF-A0A450UHX8-F1
#
_entry.id   AF-A0A450UHX8-F1
#
_cell.length_a   1.000
_cell.length_b   1.000
_cell.length_c   1.000
_cell.angle_alpha   90.00
_cell.angle_beta   90.00
_cell.angle_gamma   90.00
#
_symmetry.space_group_name_H-M   'P 1'
#
loop_
_entity.id
_entity.type
_entity.pdbx_description
1 polymer ?
#
loop_
_entity_poly.entity_id
_entity_poly.type
_entity_poly.pdbx_seq_one_letter_code
_entity_poly.pdbx_strand_id
1 'polypeptide(L)' 'MKINIVLEKDGDGYLARVEGHQNLFAFAYTEKDAVIELRNVVEMVMDYHLEQANDERIIRNELATTVEKYALQV' A
#
# COMPACT_ATOMS: atom_id res chain seq x y z
N MET A 1 1.23 -17.85 -2.41
CA MET A 1 2.53 -17.47 -1.81
C MET A 1 2.31 -17.37 -0.31
N LYS A 2 3.20 -17.94 0.53
CA LYS A 2 3.09 -17.78 2.00
C LYS A 2 3.79 -16.47 2.37
N ILE A 3 3.11 -15.60 3.11
CA ILE A 3 3.69 -14.37 3.66
C ILE A 3 4.16 -14.66 5.08
N ASN A 4 5.40 -14.28 5.40
CA ASN A 4 5.96 -14.40 6.73
C ASN A 4 6.07 -13.01 7.37
N ILE A 5 5.58 -12.90 8.60
CA ILE A 5 5.82 -11.74 9.46
C ILE A 5 7.03 -12.07 10.33
N VAL A 6 8.03 -11.20 10.30
CA VAL A 6 9.20 -11.27 11.18
C VAL A 6 9.00 -10.26 12.29
N LEU A 7 9.24 -10.69 13.52
CA LEU A 7 9.22 -9.85 14.71
C LEU A 7 10.55 -10.02 15.43
N GLU A 8 11.29 -8.93 15.61
CA GLU A 8 12.62 -8.96 16.21
C GLU A 8 12.78 -7.85 17.25
N LYS A 9 13.60 -8.12 18.28
CA LYS A 9 13.94 -7.12 19.30
C LYS A 9 14.81 -6.05 18.65
N ASP A 10 14.44 -4.78 18.84
CA ASP A 10 15.16 -3.63 18.30
C ASP A 10 15.28 -2.54 19.38
N GLY A 11 16.49 -2.33 19.91
CA GLY A 11 16.71 -1.45 21.07
C GLY A 11 15.77 -1.76 22.23
N ASP A 12 15.04 -0.74 22.70
CA ASP A 12 14.07 -0.88 23.80
C ASP A 12 12.72 -1.47 23.36
N GLY A 13 12.47 -1.58 22.05
CA GLY A 13 11.20 -2.08 21.50
C GLY A 13 11.37 -3.29 20.59
N TYR A 14 10.46 -3.40 19.63
CA TYR A 14 10.35 -4.50 18.68
C TYR A 14 10.04 -3.94 17.30
N LEU A 15 10.69 -4.51 16.29
CA LEU A 15 10.44 -4.25 14.88
C LEU A 15 9.64 -5.41 14.30
N ALA A 16 8.44 -5.13 13.81
CA ALA A 16 7.63 -6.05 13.02
C ALA A 16 7.80 -5.71 11.53
N ARG A 17 8.01 -6.70 10.67
CA ARG A 17 8.13 -6.50 9.21
C ARG A 17 7.59 -7.67 8.40
N VAL A 18 7.20 -7.41 7.15
CA VAL A 18 6.83 -8.45 6.20
C VAL A 18 8.06 -8.89 5.41
N GLU A 19 8.39 -10.18 5.45
CA GLU A 19 9.55 -10.72 4.73
C GLU A 19 9.44 -10.48 3.21
N GLY A 20 10.50 -9.94 2.62
CA GLY A 20 10.55 -9.60 1.19
C GLY A 20 9.96 -8.23 0.83
N HIS A 21 9.42 -7.48 1.80
CA HIS A 21 8.83 -6.16 1.57
C HIS A 21 9.57 -5.08 2.36
N GLN A 22 10.33 -4.23 1.67
CA GLN A 22 11.18 -3.21 2.31
C GLN A 22 10.38 -2.07 2.98
N ASN A 23 9.15 -1.81 2.52
CA ASN A 23 8.31 -0.71 2.99
C ASN A 23 7.22 -1.14 4.00
N LEU A 24 7.14 -2.43 4.34
CA LEU A 24 6.14 -2.96 5.26
C LEU A 24 6.80 -3.35 6.58
N PHE A 25 7.04 -2.35 7.42
CA PHE A 25 7.57 -2.52 8.76
C PHE A 25 7.00 -1.49 9.73
N ALA A 26 7.02 -1.80 11.02
CA ALA A 26 6.65 -0.88 12.08
C ALA A 26 7.38 -1.21 13.38
N PHE A 27 7.72 -0.18 14.15
CA PHE A 27 8.35 -0.30 15.46
C PHE A 27 7.36 0.04 16.56
N ALA A 28 7.40 -0.71 17.67
CA ALA A 28 6.73 -0.32 18.92
C ALA A 28 7.44 -0.89 20.16
N TYR A 29 7.07 -0.40 21.34
CA TYR A 29 7.70 -0.83 22.60
C TYR A 29 7.30 -2.23 23.08
N THR A 30 6.20 -2.78 22.56
CA THR A 30 5.77 -4.16 22.84
C THR A 30 5.59 -4.94 21.54
N GLU A 31 5.77 -6.26 21.60
CA GLU A 31 5.53 -7.17 20.48
C GLU A 31 4.13 -7.00 19.89
N LYS A 32 3.12 -6.91 20.76
CA LYS A 32 1.72 -6.74 20.38
C LYS A 32 1.52 -5.44 19.61
N ASP A 33 2.06 -4.35 20.11
CA ASP A 33 1.88 -3.05 19.49
C ASP A 33 2.62 -2.99 18.15
N ALA A 34 3.80 -3.61 18.02
CA ALA A 34 4.56 -3.61 16.77
C ALA A 34 3.77 -4.32 15.65
N VAL A 35 3.06 -5.41 15.97
CA VAL A 35 2.18 -6.10 15.02
C VAL A 35 0.94 -5.28 14.68
N ILE A 36 0.35 -4.58 15.65
CA ILE A 36 -0.79 -3.66 15.41
C ILE A 36 -0.37 -2.52 14.49
N GLU A 37 0.78 -1.91 14.74
CA GLU A 37 1.30 -0.84 13.90
C GLU A 37 1.66 -1.34 12.49
N LEU A 38 2.23 -2.53 12.37
CA LEU A 38 2.48 -3.13 11.06
C LEU A 38 1.17 -3.33 10.26
N ARG A 39 0.09 -3.76 10.92
CA ARG A 39 -1.22 -3.85 10.28
C ARG A 39 -1.68 -2.48 9.78
N ASN A 40 -1.56 -1.44 10.60
CA ASN A 40 -1.95 -0.07 10.23
C ASN A 40 -1.13 0.43 9.02
N VAL A 41 0.17 0.13 8.96
CA VAL A 41 1.02 0.45 7.80
C VAL A 41 0.54 -0.27 6.54
N VAL A 42 0.20 -1.56 6.63
CA VAL A 42 -0.33 -2.32 5.50
C VAL A 42 -1.66 -1.72 5.00
N GLU A 43 -2.57 -1.38 5.92
CA GLU A 43 -3.85 -0.72 5.58
C GLU A 43 -3.62 0.61 4.86
N MET A 44 -2.71 1.46 5.37
CA MET A 44 -2.35 2.72 4.73
C MET A 44 -1.78 2.53 3.31
N VAL A 45 -0.92 1.54 3.10
CA VAL A 45 -0.35 1.24 1.77
C VAL A 45 -1.42 0.72 0.81
N MET A 46 -2.36 -0.09 1.31
CA MET A 46 -3.51 -0.54 0.51
C MET A 46 -4.38 0.63 0.06
N ASP A 47 -4.72 1.54 0.98
CA ASP A 47 -5.52 2.73 0.68
C ASP A 47 -4.84 3.61 -0.36
N TYR A 48 -3.53 3.84 -0.24
CA TYR A 48 -2.73 4.57 -1.24
C TYR A 48 -2.85 3.94 -2.63
N HIS A 49 -2.71 2.62 -2.74
CA HIS A 49 -2.83 1.94 -4.04
C HIS A 49 -4.25 1.99 -4.62
N LEU A 50 -5.28 1.95 -3.77
CA LEU A 50 -6.66 2.11 -4.21
C LEU A 50 -6.93 3.52 -4.73
N GLU A 51 -6.37 4.54 -4.10
CA GLU A 51 -6.43 5.92 -4.58
C GLU A 51 -5.76 6.07 -5.95
N GLN A 52 -4.55 5.52 -6.12
CA GLN A 52 -3.86 5.53 -7.41
C GLN A 52 -4.68 4.85 -8.52
N ALA A 53 -5.24 3.67 -8.24
CA ALA A 53 -6.07 2.95 -9.21
C ALA A 53 -7.33 3.76 -9.58
N ASN A 54 -7.89 4.51 -8.62
CA ASN A 54 -9.04 5.37 -8.88
C ASN A 54 -8.65 6.57 -9.77
N ASP A 55 -7.51 7.20 -9.54
CA ASP A 55 -6.99 8.29 -10.38
C ASP A 55 -6.77 7.81 -11.81
N GLU A 56 -6.10 6.66 -11.99
CA GLU A 56 -5.89 6.04 -13.30
C GLU A 56 -7.21 5.73 -14.02
N ARG A 57 -8.23 5.27 -13.28
CA ARG A 57 -9.57 5.02 -13.82
C ARG A 57 -10.22 6.31 -14.34
N ILE A 58 -10.09 7.41 -13.61
CA ILE A 58 -10.59 8.73 -14.03
C ILE A 58 -9.86 9.18 -15.29
N ILE A 59 -8.53 9.14 -15.29
CA ILE A 59 -7.68 9.52 -16.43
C ILE A 59 -8.07 8.72 -17.68
N ARG A 60 -8.21 7.40 -17.56
CA ARG A 60 -8.62 6.53 -18.68
C ARG A 60 -9.97 6.94 -19.27
N ASN A 61 -10.95 7.29 -18.43
CA ASN A 61 -12.27 7.68 -18.90
C ASN A 61 -12.24 9.04 -19.63
N GLU A 62 -11.45 9.99 -19.15
CA GLU A 62 -11.23 11.28 -19.84
C GLU A 62 -10.52 11.09 -21.19
N LEU A 63 -9.51 10.22 -21.24
CA LEU A 63 -8.84 9.86 -22.48
C LEU A 63 -9.80 9.18 -23.47
N ALA A 64 -10.64 8.25 -23.01
CA ALA A 64 -11.63 7.59 -23.87
C ALA A 64 -12.60 8.61 -24.49
N THR A 65 -13.13 9.53 -23.69
CA THR A 65 -13.98 10.63 -24.15
C THR A 65 -13.27 11.53 -25.17
N THR A 66 -11.98 11.76 -24.98
CA THR A 66 -11.16 12.59 -25.89
C THR A 66 -10.93 11.89 -27.22
N VAL A 67 -10.67 10.57 -27.21
CA VAL A 67 -10.56 9.75 -28.42
C VAL A 67 -11.87 9.74 -29.21
N GLU A 68 -13.02 9.58 -28.55
CA GLU A 68 -14.34 9.64 -29.19
C GLU A 68 -14.59 10.98 -29.89
N LYS A 69 -14.22 12.10 -29.28
CA LYS A 69 -14.33 13.43 -29.90
C LYS A 69 -13.56 13.53 -31.22
N TYR A 70 -12.34 12.98 -31.28
CA TYR A 70 -11.56 12.99 -32.52
C TYR A 70 -12.13 12.04 -33.58
N ALA A 71 -12.70 10.90 -33.18
CA ALA A 71 -13.32 9.96 -34.11
C ALA A 71 -14.55 10.55 -34.83
N LEU A 72 -15.27 11.48 -34.20
CA LEU A 72 -16.45 12.16 -34.78
C LEU A 72 -16.10 13.38 -35.65
N GLN A 73 -14.83 13.79 -35.72
CA GLN A 73 -14.37 14.94 -36.51
C GLN A 73 -13.89 14.56 -37.92
N VAL A 74 -14.08 13.29 -38.33
CA VAL A 74 -13.67 12.73 -39.63
C VAL A 74 -14.87 12.45 -40.52
#